data_AF-A0AAW1XT61-F1
#
_entry.id   AF-A0AAW1XT61-F1
#
_cell.length_a   1.000
_cell.length_b   1.000
_cell.length_c   1.000
_cell.angle_alpha   90.00
_cell.angle_beta   90.00
_cell.angle_gamma   90.00
#
_symmetry.space_group_name_H-M   'P 1'
#
loop_
_entity.id
_entity.type
_entity.pdbx_description
1 polymer ?
#
loop_
_entity_poly.entity_id
_entity_poly.type
_entity_poly.pdbx_seq_one_letter_code
_entity_poly.pdbx_strand_id
1 'polypeptide(L)'
;MMKAPSLVLLWGVLWLCCWAAEAEYMAYKDPKKPMNARIKDLMGRMTLAEKLGQMTQLERQNATAEIMREYSIGSVLSGGGSVPRPQASTQDWINMFNDFQNGSLSSRLGIPMIYGIDAVHGHNNVYKATIFPHNVGLGATRQVIHSYNEIIL
;
A
#
# COMPACT_ATOMS: atom_id res chain seq x y z
N MET A 1 -64.03 -5.84 5.40
CA MET A 1 -63.20 -6.79 4.61
C MET A 1 -62.20 -6.00 3.77
N MET A 2 -61.07 -5.62 4.35
CA MET A 2 -59.98 -4.93 3.63
C MET A 2 -59.01 -5.99 3.11
N LYS A 3 -58.80 -6.02 1.79
CA LYS A 3 -57.86 -6.91 1.10
C LYS A 3 -56.44 -6.61 1.57
N ALA A 4 -55.61 -7.64 1.62
CA ALA A 4 -54.20 -7.59 2.04
C ALA A 4 -53.22 -7.59 0.85
N PRO A 5 -53.14 -6.55 0.00
CA PRO A 5 -52.15 -6.49 -1.09
C PRO A 5 -50.79 -5.93 -0.65
N SER A 6 -50.67 -5.36 0.56
CA SER A 6 -49.46 -4.64 0.99
C SER A 6 -48.29 -5.55 1.42
N LEU A 7 -48.57 -6.76 1.93
CA LEU A 7 -47.51 -7.66 2.40
C LEU A 7 -46.73 -8.33 1.25
N VAL A 8 -47.42 -8.68 0.15
CA VAL A 8 -46.82 -9.35 -1.01
C VAL A 8 -45.87 -8.42 -1.76
N LEU A 9 -46.22 -7.13 -1.86
CA LEU A 9 -45.34 -6.12 -2.46
C LEU A 9 -44.08 -5.89 -1.61
N LEU A 10 -44.21 -5.87 -0.29
CA LEU A 10 -43.07 -5.69 0.63
C LEU A 10 -42.09 -6.85 0.57
N TRP A 11 -42.60 -8.08 0.47
CA TRP A 11 -41.77 -9.28 0.34
C TRP A 11 -41.14 -9.37 -1.06
N GLY A 12 -41.85 -8.98 -2.11
CA GLY A 12 -41.31 -8.90 -3.47
C GLY A 12 -40.18 -7.87 -3.61
N VAL A 13 -40.32 -6.71 -2.96
CA VAL A 13 -39.26 -5.68 -2.90
C VAL A 13 -38.07 -6.17 -2.07
N LEU A 14 -38.29 -6.82 -0.92
CA LEU A 14 -37.20 -7.40 -0.14
C LEU A 14 -36.44 -8.48 -0.91
N TRP A 15 -37.14 -9.32 -1.67
CA TRP A 15 -36.53 -10.40 -2.45
C TRP A 15 -35.73 -9.86 -3.65
N LEU A 16 -36.20 -8.79 -4.30
CA LEU A 16 -35.43 -8.03 -5.30
C LEU A 16 -34.21 -7.34 -4.71
N CYS A 17 -34.31 -6.78 -3.49
CA CYS A 17 -33.17 -6.18 -2.79
C CYS A 17 -32.11 -7.21 -2.38
N CYS A 18 -32.52 -8.44 -2.02
CA CYS A 18 -31.59 -9.52 -1.68
C CYS A 18 -30.84 -10.07 -2.90
N TRP A 19 -31.44 -10.10 -4.10
CA TRP A 19 -30.74 -10.52 -5.32
C TRP A 19 -29.67 -9.50 -5.74
N ALA A 20 -29.90 -8.21 -5.50
CA ALA A 20 -29.00 -7.15 -5.96
C ALA A 20 -27.68 -7.03 -5.16
N ALA A 21 -27.51 -7.76 -4.06
CA ALA A 21 -26.42 -7.53 -3.10
C ALA A 21 -25.54 -8.77 -2.84
N GLU A 22 -25.16 -9.51 -3.89
CA GLU A 22 -24.08 -10.49 -3.75
C GLU A 22 -22.74 -9.79 -4.05
N ALA A 23 -22.00 -9.43 -3.01
CA ALA A 23 -20.64 -8.90 -3.18
C ALA A 23 -19.76 -9.98 -3.81
N GLU A 24 -19.15 -9.69 -4.97
CA GLU A 24 -18.29 -10.65 -5.65
C GLU A 24 -17.13 -11.08 -4.73
N TYR A 25 -16.98 -12.39 -4.50
CA TYR A 25 -15.88 -12.92 -3.70
C TYR A 25 -14.54 -12.70 -4.43
N MET A 26 -13.68 -11.88 -3.85
CA MET A 26 -12.36 -11.55 -4.39
C MET A 26 -11.26 -12.39 -3.72
N ALA A 27 -10.83 -13.46 -4.38
CA ALA A 27 -9.82 -14.38 -3.83
C ALA A 27 -8.50 -13.68 -3.47
N TYR A 28 -8.11 -12.61 -4.17
CA TYR A 28 -6.89 -11.85 -3.86
C TYR A 28 -6.92 -11.16 -2.49
N LYS A 29 -8.12 -10.87 -1.94
CA LYS A 29 -8.30 -10.28 -0.61
C LYS A 29 -8.29 -11.32 0.52
N ASP A 30 -8.39 -12.62 0.20
CA ASP A 30 -8.41 -13.68 1.20
C ASP A 30 -6.97 -14.07 1.61
N PRO A 31 -6.53 -13.78 2.85
CA PRO A 31 -5.18 -14.10 3.30
C PRO A 31 -4.94 -15.61 3.47
N LYS A 32 -5.99 -16.44 3.48
CA LYS A 32 -5.88 -17.90 3.59
C LYS A 32 -5.60 -18.57 2.24
N LYS A 33 -5.76 -17.85 1.13
CA LYS A 33 -5.46 -18.37 -0.21
C LYS A 33 -3.94 -18.40 -0.47
N PRO A 34 -3.44 -19.41 -1.21
CA PRO A 34 -2.03 -19.43 -1.62
C PRO A 34 -1.65 -18.14 -2.36
N MET A 35 -0.43 -17.65 -2.14
CA MET A 35 0.09 -16.42 -2.74
C MET A 35 -0.15 -16.36 -4.25
N ASN A 36 0.22 -17.41 -4.98
CA ASN A 36 0.06 -17.46 -6.45
C ASN A 36 -1.40 -17.43 -6.90
N ALA A 37 -2.33 -17.97 -6.10
CA ALA A 37 -3.76 -17.89 -6.40
C ALA A 37 -4.27 -16.45 -6.25
N ARG A 38 -3.81 -15.74 -5.21
CA ARG A 38 -4.13 -14.32 -4.99
C ARG A 38 -3.57 -13.44 -6.11
N ILE A 39 -2.32 -13.66 -6.51
CA ILE A 39 -1.68 -12.94 -7.62
C ILE A 39 -2.44 -13.17 -8.93
N LYS A 40 -2.77 -14.42 -9.25
CA LYS A 40 -3.49 -14.76 -10.49
C LYS A 40 -4.87 -14.10 -10.55
N ASP A 41 -5.63 -14.15 -9.45
CA ASP A 41 -6.93 -13.49 -9.36
C ASP A 41 -6.80 -11.97 -9.50
N LEU A 42 -5.87 -11.33 -8.79
CA LEU A 42 -5.64 -9.89 -8.89
C LEU A 42 -5.25 -9.46 -10.30
N MET A 43 -4.25 -10.11 -10.90
CA MET A 43 -3.76 -9.78 -12.25
C MET A 43 -4.83 -9.97 -13.34
N GLY A 44 -5.75 -10.91 -13.14
CA GLY A 44 -6.91 -11.12 -14.02
C GLY A 44 -7.97 -10.02 -13.91
N ARG A 45 -8.03 -9.31 -12.78
CA ARG A 45 -8.96 -8.21 -12.52
C ARG A 45 -8.41 -6.83 -12.91
N MET A 46 -7.10 -6.72 -13.10
CA MET A 46 -6.43 -5.46 -13.46
C MET A 46 -6.61 -5.09 -14.92
N THR A 47 -6.95 -3.83 -15.15
CA THR A 47 -6.83 -3.14 -16.43
C THR A 47 -5.35 -2.97 -16.82
N LEU A 48 -5.10 -2.62 -18.08
CA LEU A 48 -3.74 -2.28 -18.53
C LEU A 48 -3.18 -1.07 -17.76
N ALA A 49 -4.00 -0.04 -17.53
CA ALA A 49 -3.59 1.16 -16.81
C ALA A 49 -3.15 0.83 -15.37
N GLU A 50 -3.89 -0.01 -14.65
CA GLU A 50 -3.51 -0.44 -13.30
C GLU A 50 -2.21 -1.25 -13.30
N LYS A 51 -1.95 -2.07 -14.34
CA LYS A 51 -0.66 -2.80 -14.48
C LYS A 51 0.50 -1.85 -14.68
N LEU A 52 0.32 -0.83 -15.52
CA LEU A 52 1.34 0.22 -15.73
C LEU A 52 1.56 1.03 -14.45
N GLY A 53 0.49 1.36 -13.72
CA GLY A 53 0.57 2.02 -12.41
C GLY A 53 1.40 1.22 -11.43
N GLN A 54 1.19 -0.10 -11.34
CA GLN A 54 1.98 -0.98 -10.47
C GLN A 54 3.48 -1.06 -10.84
N MET A 55 3.83 -0.82 -12.10
CA MET A 55 5.22 -0.76 -12.57
C MET A 55 5.86 0.63 -12.42
N THR A 56 5.11 1.60 -11.90
CA THR A 56 5.55 3.00 -11.76
C THR A 56 5.95 3.28 -10.31
N GLN A 57 7.12 3.90 -10.15
CA GLN A 57 7.60 4.42 -8.88
C GLN A 57 7.73 5.94 -8.95
N LEU A 58 7.06 6.66 -8.04
CA LEU A 58 7.13 8.13 -7.95
C LEU A 58 8.07 8.58 -6.84
N GLU A 59 8.70 9.74 -7.04
CA GLU A 59 9.33 10.48 -5.93
C GLU A 59 8.23 11.14 -5.07
N ARG A 60 8.37 11.14 -3.74
CA ARG A 60 7.34 11.58 -2.79
C ARG A 60 6.86 13.03 -2.94
N GLN A 61 7.63 13.92 -3.57
CA GLN A 61 7.24 15.29 -3.87
C GLN A 61 6.22 15.35 -5.00
N ASN A 62 6.18 14.33 -5.85
CA ASN A 62 5.26 14.19 -6.97
C ASN A 62 4.07 13.27 -6.63
N ALA A 63 3.99 12.77 -5.40
CA ALA A 63 2.92 11.89 -4.94
C ALA A 63 1.90 12.68 -4.10
N THR A 64 0.62 12.37 -4.31
CA THR A 64 -0.50 12.80 -3.46
C THR A 64 -1.46 11.62 -3.31
N ALA A 65 -2.28 11.59 -2.26
CA ALA A 65 -3.30 10.53 -2.11
C ALA A 65 -4.22 10.42 -3.35
N GLU A 66 -4.52 11.54 -4.00
CA GLU A 66 -5.28 11.58 -5.25
C GLU A 66 -4.57 10.89 -6.41
N ILE A 67 -3.29 11.22 -6.65
CA ILE A 67 -2.48 10.59 -7.71
C ILE A 67 -2.37 9.08 -7.46
N MET A 68 -2.13 8.68 -6.21
CA MET A 68 -2.05 7.27 -5.84
C MET A 68 -3.35 6.51 -6.18
N ARG A 69 -4.50 7.13 -5.89
CA ARG A 69 -5.84 6.56 -6.17
C ARG A 69 -6.13 6.49 -7.66
N GLU A 70 -5.91 7.59 -8.38
CA GLU A 70 -6.29 7.75 -9.80
C GLU A 70 -5.45 6.86 -10.71
N TYR A 71 -4.13 6.85 -10.50
CA TYR A 71 -3.19 6.16 -11.38
C TYR A 71 -2.78 4.77 -10.87
N SER A 72 -3.30 4.34 -9.72
CA SER A 72 -2.99 3.03 -9.12
C SER A 72 -1.48 2.77 -9.01
N ILE A 73 -0.74 3.80 -8.59
CA ILE A 73 0.73 3.81 -8.49
C ILE A 73 1.19 2.69 -7.54
N GLY A 74 2.15 1.88 -8.00
CA GLY A 74 2.67 0.74 -7.25
C GLY A 74 3.68 1.10 -6.18
N SER A 75 4.44 2.17 -6.38
CA SER A 75 5.48 2.55 -5.43
C SER A 75 5.72 4.06 -5.32
N VAL A 76 6.13 4.49 -4.14
CA VAL A 76 6.68 5.82 -3.88
C VAL A 76 8.07 5.66 -3.26
N LEU A 77 8.98 6.62 -3.46
CA LEU A 77 10.25 6.67 -2.74
C LEU A 77 10.56 8.05 -2.17
N SER A 78 11.40 8.06 -1.15
CA SER A 78 12.15 9.23 -0.71
C SER A 78 13.60 9.09 -1.15
N GLY A 79 14.02 9.89 -2.14
CA GLY A 79 15.43 10.00 -2.51
C GLY A 79 16.27 10.66 -1.40
N GLY A 80 17.59 10.70 -1.57
CA GLY A 80 18.52 11.34 -0.62
C GLY A 80 18.10 12.77 -0.27
N GLY A 81 17.85 13.03 1.02
CA GLY A 81 17.41 14.35 1.52
C GLY A 81 15.94 14.70 1.26
N SER A 82 15.18 13.86 0.55
CA SER A 82 13.74 14.07 0.34
C SER A 82 12.95 13.65 1.58
N VAL A 83 12.78 14.60 2.50
CA VAL A 83 12.14 14.41 3.80
C VAL A 83 10.79 15.14 3.86
N PRO A 84 9.85 14.76 4.77
CA PRO A 84 8.57 15.46 4.90
C PRO A 84 8.73 16.95 5.22
N ARG A 85 9.70 17.28 6.09
CA ARG A 85 10.08 18.63 6.50
C ARG A 85 11.45 18.62 7.20
N PRO A 86 12.13 19.76 7.37
CA PRO A 86 13.35 19.84 8.17
C PRO A 86 13.14 19.28 9.58
N GLN A 87 14.05 18.41 10.03
CA GLN A 87 13.99 17.75 11.34
C GLN A 87 12.65 17.04 11.63
N ALA A 88 12.04 16.43 10.60
CA ALA A 88 10.83 15.64 10.72
C ALA A 88 10.96 14.56 11.81
N SER A 89 9.94 14.48 12.66
CA SER A 89 9.79 13.39 13.63
C SER A 89 9.37 12.10 12.93
N THR A 90 9.49 10.96 13.64
CA THR A 90 8.95 9.68 13.16
C THR A 90 7.45 9.78 12.82
N GLN A 91 6.69 10.55 13.59
CA GLN A 91 5.26 10.72 13.34
C GLN A 91 4.98 11.47 12.03
N ASP A 92 5.83 12.43 11.64
CA ASP A 92 5.68 13.13 10.36
C ASP A 92 5.88 12.17 9.18
N TRP A 93 6.84 11.25 9.28
CA TRP A 93 7.05 10.18 8.29
C TRP A 93 5.87 9.23 8.22
N ILE A 94 5.35 8.78 9.37
CA ILE A 94 4.17 7.90 9.45
C ILE A 94 2.95 8.58 8.82
N ASN A 95 2.72 9.85 9.12
CA ASN A 95 1.58 10.60 8.59
C ASN A 95 1.67 10.72 7.06
N MET A 96 2.85 11.07 6.53
CA MET A 96 3.09 11.14 5.08
C MET A 96 2.88 9.78 4.40
N PHE A 97 3.46 8.71 4.96
CA PHE A 97 3.29 7.35 4.44
C PHE A 97 1.81 6.95 4.41
N ASN A 98 1.09 7.16 5.52
CA ASN A 98 -0.31 6.81 5.64
C ASN A 98 -1.20 7.58 4.65
N ASP A 99 -0.89 8.85 4.35
CA ASP A 99 -1.63 9.62 3.37
C ASP A 99 -1.59 8.97 1.97
N PHE A 100 -0.38 8.65 1.49
CA PHE A 100 -0.18 7.95 0.22
C PHE A 100 -0.77 6.53 0.22
N GLN A 101 -0.62 5.81 1.34
CA GLN A 101 -1.16 4.47 1.50
C GLN A 101 -2.69 4.48 1.43
N ASN A 102 -3.34 5.42 2.12
CA ASN A 102 -4.79 5.59 2.10
C ASN A 102 -5.30 5.91 0.69
N GLY A 103 -4.59 6.76 -0.05
CA GLY A 103 -4.85 7.00 -1.48
C GLY A 103 -4.84 5.70 -2.29
N SER A 104 -3.77 4.90 -2.15
CA SER A 104 -3.62 3.62 -2.86
C SER A 104 -4.74 2.63 -2.52
N LEU A 105 -5.09 2.51 -1.23
CA LEU A 105 -6.15 1.62 -0.74
C LEU A 105 -7.56 2.06 -1.15
N SER A 106 -7.76 3.34 -1.47
CA SER A 106 -9.03 3.89 -1.96
C SER A 106 -9.25 3.68 -3.47
N SER A 107 -8.26 3.15 -4.20
CA SER A 107 -8.40 2.77 -5.61
C SER A 107 -9.39 1.60 -5.79
N ARG A 108 -9.83 1.36 -7.03
CA ARG A 108 -10.82 0.32 -7.37
C ARG A 108 -10.46 -1.07 -6.82
N LEU A 109 -9.19 -1.46 -6.94
CA LEU A 109 -8.70 -2.76 -6.45
C LEU A 109 -8.05 -2.68 -5.06
N GLY A 110 -7.79 -1.47 -4.55
CA GLY A 110 -7.21 -1.25 -3.23
C GLY A 110 -5.85 -1.93 -3.05
N ILE A 111 -5.01 -1.91 -4.09
CA ILE A 111 -3.66 -2.51 -4.03
C ILE A 111 -2.76 -1.59 -3.19
N PRO A 112 -2.12 -2.09 -2.12
CA PRO A 112 -1.23 -1.28 -1.31
C PRO A 112 0.01 -0.88 -2.11
N MET A 113 0.48 0.36 -1.96
CA MET A 113 1.78 0.77 -2.48
C MET A 113 2.92 0.23 -1.61
N ILE A 114 4.11 0.13 -2.19
CA ILE A 114 5.36 -0.09 -1.45
C ILE A 114 6.18 1.20 -1.42
N TYR A 115 6.76 1.52 -0.26
CA TYR A 115 7.56 2.73 -0.08
C TYR A 115 9.05 2.42 -0.01
N GLY A 116 9.85 3.07 -0.84
CA GLY A 116 11.30 2.92 -0.91
C GLY A 116 12.05 4.06 -0.21
N ILE A 117 13.21 3.73 0.38
CA ILE A 117 14.13 4.73 0.94
C ILE A 117 15.56 4.16 0.97
N ASP A 118 16.55 5.04 0.79
CA ASP A 118 17.98 4.69 0.84
C ASP A 118 18.50 4.56 2.29
N ALA A 119 17.99 3.59 3.06
CA ALA A 119 18.48 3.30 4.42
C ALA A 119 19.81 2.50 4.38
N VAL A 120 20.88 3.11 3.85
CA VAL A 120 22.13 2.40 3.48
C VAL A 120 23.18 2.31 4.60
N HIS A 121 22.93 2.93 5.75
CA HIS A 121 23.78 2.87 6.95
C HIS A 121 22.96 3.27 8.18
N GLY A 122 21.84 2.57 8.36
CA GLY A 122 20.70 2.98 9.18
C GLY A 122 19.71 3.83 8.39
N HIS A 123 18.62 4.23 9.03
CA HIS A 123 17.59 5.08 8.43
C HIS A 123 18.04 6.54 8.32
N ASN A 124 19.16 6.75 7.64
CA ASN A 124 19.97 7.97 7.53
C ASN A 124 19.24 9.26 7.09
N ASN A 125 18.12 9.16 6.37
CA ASN A 125 17.27 10.31 6.04
C ASN A 125 16.39 10.80 7.21
N VAL A 126 16.17 9.98 8.24
CA VAL A 126 15.33 10.33 9.41
C VAL A 126 16.16 11.08 10.45
N TYR A 127 15.63 12.21 10.90
CA TYR A 127 16.31 13.03 11.91
C TYR A 127 16.48 12.25 13.21
N LYS A 128 17.72 12.26 13.74
CA LYS A 128 18.15 11.52 14.94
C LYS A 128 18.08 9.98 14.84
N ALA A 129 17.92 9.42 13.65
CA ALA A 129 18.13 7.98 13.47
C ALA A 129 19.59 7.62 13.81
N THR A 130 19.80 6.40 14.30
CA THR A 130 21.14 5.84 14.49
C THR A 130 21.84 5.78 13.13
N ILE A 131 23.05 6.33 13.07
CA ILE A 131 23.90 6.31 11.87
C ILE A 131 25.02 5.31 12.09
N PHE A 132 25.05 4.30 11.23
CA PHE A 132 26.09 3.26 11.26
C PHE A 132 27.29 3.64 10.38
N PRO A 133 28.46 3.00 10.58
CA PRO A 133 29.58 3.12 9.65
C PRO A 133 29.17 2.69 8.24
N HIS A 134 29.65 3.38 7.21
CA HIS A 134 29.43 2.92 5.83
C HIS A 134 30.05 1.55 5.57
N ASN A 135 29.55 0.87 4.54
CA ASN A 135 29.93 -0.51 4.16
C ASN A 135 31.43 -0.79 4.12
N VAL A 136 32.26 0.18 3.71
CA VAL A 136 33.73 0.02 3.72
C VAL A 136 34.29 -0.16 5.14
N GLY A 137 33.75 0.58 6.11
CA GLY A 137 34.10 0.46 7.53
C GLY A 137 33.60 -0.86 8.12
N LEU A 138 32.38 -1.28 7.76
CA LEU A 138 31.86 -2.58 8.16
C LEU A 138 32.72 -3.73 7.61
N GLY A 139 33.11 -3.65 6.34
CA GLY A 139 34.03 -4.61 5.73
C GLY A 139 35.38 -4.67 6.44
N ALA A 140 35.88 -3.53 6.95
CA ALA A 140 37.12 -3.45 7.72
C ALA A 140 37.06 -4.24 9.04
N THR A 141 35.89 -4.41 9.65
CA THR A 141 35.73 -5.14 10.92
C THR A 141 35.98 -6.64 10.78
N ARG A 142 35.83 -7.22 9.57
CA ARG A 142 35.83 -8.67 9.31
C ARG A 142 34.77 -9.45 10.10
N GLN A 143 33.73 -8.78 10.59
CA GLN A 143 32.66 -9.38 11.39
C GLN A 143 31.34 -9.39 10.60
N VAL A 144 31.11 -10.49 9.89
CA VAL A 144 29.92 -10.67 9.04
C VAL A 144 28.60 -10.48 9.81
N ILE A 145 28.54 -10.93 11.07
CA ILE A 145 27.33 -10.81 11.91
C ILE A 145 26.95 -9.35 12.21
N HIS A 146 27.91 -8.43 12.24
CA HIS A 146 27.64 -7.02 12.52
C HIS A 146 27.00 -6.35 11.30
N SER A 147 27.43 -6.70 10.08
CA SER A 147 26.78 -6.26 8.84
C SER A 147 25.33 -6.74 8.72
N TYR A 148 25.03 -7.96 9.20
CA TYR A 148 23.64 -8.46 9.20
C TYR A 148 22.74 -7.72 10.18
N ASN A 149 23.25 -7.36 11.35
CA ASN A 149 22.46 -6.64 12.36
C ASN A 149 22.09 -5.21 11.92
N GLU A 150 22.88 -4.58 11.05
CA GLU A 150 22.54 -3.26 10.49
C GLU A 150 21.45 -3.30 9.42
N ILE A 151 21.29 -4.42 8.70
CA ILE A 151 20.29 -4.56 7.64
C ILE A 151 18.89 -4.88 8.21
N ILE A 152 18.83 -5.45 9.41
CA ILE A 152 17.59 -5.99 10.01
C ILE A 152 16.94 -5.00 11.00
N LEU A 153 17.63 -3.94 11.42
CA LEU A 153 17.14 -2.90 12.35
C LEU A 153 16.64 -1.66 11.61
#